data_AF-A0A815VFZ4-F1
#
_entry.id   AF-A0A815VFZ4-F1
#
_cell.length_a   1.000
_cell.length_b   1.000
_cell.length_c   1.000
_cell.angle_alpha   90.00
_cell.angle_beta   90.00
_cell.angle_gamma   90.00
#
_symmetry.space_group_name_H-M   'P 1'
#
loop_
_entity.id
_entity.type
_entity.pdbx_description
1 polymer ?
#
loop_
_entity_poly.entity_id
_entity_poly.type
_entity_poly.pdbx_seq_one_letter_code
_entity_poly.pdbx_strand_id
1 'polypeptide(L)'
;MFYWSQGLDSHEHRRHCNLASGSTIVDWKNFLRDICAEFFLRHPGVIGGVGHVVEIGESSWTKRKYNRGRMVPNQWVFGGNDRDTRGCFAVTVNRRNAATLLPIIQ
;
A
#
# COMPACT_ATOMS: atom_id res chain seq x y z
N MET A 1 -3.57 -7.65 -8.02
CA MET A 1 -4.54 -6.72 -7.38
C MET A 1 -5.98 -7.23 -7.47
N PHE A 2 -6.52 -7.57 -8.65
CA PHE A 2 -7.89 -8.13 -8.81
C PHE A 2 -8.24 -9.21 -7.78
N TYR A 3 -7.40 -10.22 -7.73
CA TYR A 3 -7.44 -11.34 -6.82
C TYR A 3 -7.44 -10.96 -5.32
N TRP A 4 -6.68 -9.93 -4.91
CA TRP A 4 -6.77 -9.37 -3.57
C TRP A 4 -8.00 -8.49 -3.33
N SER A 5 -8.45 -7.74 -4.34
CA SER A 5 -9.65 -6.92 -4.22
C SER A 5 -10.92 -7.78 -4.09
N GLN A 6 -10.88 -9.04 -4.53
CA GLN A 6 -11.94 -10.02 -4.32
C GLN A 6 -11.88 -10.72 -2.95
N GLY A 7 -10.88 -10.42 -2.11
CA GLY A 7 -10.74 -11.04 -0.78
C GLY A 7 -10.35 -12.52 -0.80
N LEU A 8 -9.91 -13.04 -1.95
CA LEU A 8 -9.60 -14.46 -2.12
C LEU A 8 -8.31 -14.84 -1.39
N ASP A 9 -8.28 -16.05 -0.84
CA ASP A 9 -7.11 -16.55 -0.13
C ASP A 9 -6.03 -17.11 -1.08
N SER A 10 -4.88 -17.54 -0.55
CA SER A 10 -3.80 -18.10 -1.38
C SER A 10 -4.15 -19.43 -2.05
N HIS A 11 -5.04 -20.22 -1.46
CA HIS A 11 -5.48 -21.50 -2.00
C HIS A 11 -6.42 -21.30 -3.20
N GLU A 12 -7.37 -20.38 -3.08
CA GLU A 12 -8.28 -19.99 -4.16
C GLU A 12 -7.53 -19.40 -5.35
N HIS A 13 -6.56 -18.52 -5.09
CA HIS A 13 -5.68 -17.99 -6.14
C HIS A 13 -4.91 -19.08 -6.87
N ARG A 14 -4.34 -20.02 -6.12
CA ARG A 14 -3.59 -21.13 -6.70
C ARG A 14 -4.47 -21.97 -7.63
N ARG A 15 -5.73 -22.21 -7.24
CA ARG A 15 -6.71 -22.94 -8.05
C ARG A 15 -7.09 -22.18 -9.31
N HIS A 16 -7.32 -20.87 -9.23
CA HIS A 16 -7.66 -20.03 -10.39
C HIS A 16 -6.50 -19.89 -11.38
N CYS A 17 -5.27 -19.80 -10.90
CA CYS A 17 -4.08 -19.69 -11.74
C CYS A 17 -3.49 -21.06 -12.15
N ASN A 18 -4.12 -22.17 -11.77
CA ASN A 18 -3.65 -23.54 -11.99
C ASN A 18 -2.18 -23.77 -11.58
N LEU A 19 -1.79 -23.25 -10.41
CA LEU A 19 -0.41 -23.31 -9.93
C LEU A 19 -0.17 -24.57 -9.07
N ALA A 20 0.91 -25.28 -9.35
CA ALA A 20 1.19 -26.56 -8.71
C ALA A 20 1.57 -26.42 -7.22
N SER A 21 2.27 -25.35 -6.82
CA SER A 21 2.86 -25.23 -5.48
C SER A 21 2.48 -23.96 -4.74
N GLY A 22 2.55 -24.03 -3.40
CA GLY A 22 2.35 -22.89 -2.51
C GLY A 22 3.46 -21.85 -2.59
N SER A 23 4.71 -22.25 -2.82
CA SER A 23 5.82 -21.31 -3.01
C SER A 23 5.67 -20.52 -4.31
N THR A 24 5.27 -21.19 -5.40
CA THR A 24 5.06 -20.52 -6.71
C THR A 24 4.02 -19.40 -6.62
N ILE A 25 2.92 -19.58 -5.89
CA ILE A 25 1.92 -18.51 -5.74
C ILE A 25 2.44 -17.34 -4.88
N VAL A 26 3.30 -17.62 -3.89
CA VAL A 26 3.95 -16.56 -3.08
C VAL A 26 4.90 -15.75 -3.95
N ASP A 27 5.76 -16.41 -4.73
CA ASP A 27 6.72 -15.74 -5.61
C ASP A 27 6.01 -14.93 -6.70
N TRP A 28 4.98 -15.52 -7.31
CA TRP A 28 4.14 -14.82 -8.29
C TRP A 28 3.46 -13.57 -7.70
N LYS A 29 2.93 -13.67 -6.47
CA LYS A 29 2.36 -12.53 -5.74
C LYS A 29 3.43 -11.47 -5.46
N ASN A 30 4.65 -11.85 -5.09
CA ASN A 30 5.75 -10.91 -4.87
C ASN A 30 6.10 -10.16 -6.16
N PHE A 31 6.28 -10.88 -7.27
CA PHE A 31 6.56 -10.29 -8.57
C PHE A 31 5.50 -9.26 -9.00
N LEU A 32 4.22 -9.57 -8.80
CA LEU A 32 3.14 -8.61 -9.06
C LEU A 32 3.20 -7.37 -8.15
N ARG A 33 3.59 -7.53 -6.87
CA ARG A 33 3.78 -6.36 -5.98
C ARG A 33 4.90 -5.49 -6.48
N ASP A 34 6.00 -6.08 -6.91
CA ASP A 34 7.17 -5.35 -7.37
C ASP A 34 6.85 -4.52 -8.62
N ILE A 35 6.14 -5.10 -9.59
CA ILE A 35 5.66 -4.36 -10.77
C ILE A 35 4.73 -3.20 -10.36
N CYS A 36 3.77 -3.45 -9.47
CA CYS A 36 2.87 -2.40 -9.01
C CYS A 36 3.63 -1.28 -8.27
N ALA A 37 4.56 -1.64 -7.39
CA ALA A 37 5.38 -0.68 -6.66
C ALA A 37 6.24 0.14 -7.61
N GLU A 38 6.88 -0.49 -8.59
CA GLU A 38 7.66 0.17 -9.62
C GLU A 38 6.82 1.16 -10.45
N PHE A 39 5.59 0.78 -10.81
CA PHE A 39 4.67 1.68 -11.50
C PHE A 39 4.41 2.96 -10.69
N PHE A 40 4.09 2.84 -9.39
CA PHE A 40 3.85 4.00 -8.53
C PHE A 40 5.10 4.84 -8.29
N LEU A 41 6.27 4.21 -8.18
CA LEU A 41 7.54 4.93 -8.03
C LEU A 41 7.91 5.73 -9.29
N ARG A 42 7.58 5.21 -10.48
CA ARG A 42 7.87 5.86 -11.77
C ARG A 42 6.85 6.93 -12.16
N HIS A 43 5.63 6.85 -11.62
CA HIS A 43 4.55 7.78 -11.93
C HIS A 43 4.06 8.46 -10.64
N PRO A 44 4.90 9.30 -10.01
CA PRO A 44 4.46 10.07 -8.85
C PRO A 44 3.34 11.02 -9.27
N GLY A 45 2.11 10.68 -8.88
CA GLY A 45 0.93 11.49 -9.15
C GLY A 45 0.82 12.61 -8.12
N VAL A 46 0.63 13.84 -8.59
CA VAL A 46 0.11 14.92 -7.76
C VAL A 46 -1.41 14.82 -7.80
N ILE A 47 -2.05 14.84 -6.63
CA ILE A 47 -3.51 14.72 -6.50
C ILE A 47 -4.06 15.93 -5.74
N GLY A 48 -5.36 16.19 -5.88
CA GLY A 48 -6.00 17.35 -5.27
C GLY A 48 -5.97 18.59 -6.18
N GLY A 49 -6.06 19.77 -5.56
CA GLY A 49 -6.24 21.05 -6.25
C GLY A 49 -7.62 21.65 -6.02
N VAL A 50 -7.88 22.80 -6.64
CA VAL A 50 -9.15 23.52 -6.48
C VAL A 50 -10.31 22.66 -6.97
N GLY A 51 -11.29 22.42 -6.10
CA GLY A 51 -12.47 21.62 -6.40
C GLY A 51 -12.31 20.12 -6.16
N HIS A 52 -11.12 19.65 -5.76
CA HIS A 52 -10.88 18.24 -5.44
C HIS A 52 -10.94 17.98 -3.93
N VAL A 53 -11.50 16.83 -3.56
CA VAL A 53 -11.50 16.34 -2.18
C VAL A 53 -10.58 15.12 -2.09
N VAL A 54 -9.46 15.29 -1.37
CA VAL A 54 -8.50 14.22 -1.11
C VAL A 54 -8.71 13.67 0.30
N GLU A 55 -8.93 12.37 0.39
CA GLU A 55 -8.94 11.64 1.65
C GLU A 55 -7.51 11.33 2.06
N ILE A 56 -7.13 11.73 3.27
CA ILE A 56 -5.78 11.53 3.80
C ILE A 56 -5.81 10.40 4.84
N GLY A 57 -4.84 9.50 4.76
CA GLY A 57 -4.72 8.35 5.65
C GLY A 57 -3.29 8.10 6.11
N GLU A 58 -3.17 7.49 7.28
CA GLU A 58 -1.90 7.09 7.88
C GLU A 58 -1.96 5.61 8.24
N SER A 59 -0.90 4.88 7.90
CA SER A 59 -0.75 3.47 8.24
C SER A 59 0.58 3.24 8.94
N SER A 60 0.57 2.53 10.07
CA SER A 60 1.77 2.06 10.75
C SER A 60 2.05 0.63 10.30
N TRP A 61 3.13 0.46 9.55
CA TRP A 61 3.65 -0.86 9.24
C TRP A 61 4.51 -1.37 10.38
N THR A 62 4.40 -2.68 10.61
CA THR A 62 5.14 -3.45 11.63
C THR A 62 4.71 -3.22 13.08
N LYS A 63 3.51 -2.65 13.31
CA LYS A 63 2.89 -2.69 14.64
C LYS A 63 2.71 -4.15 15.06
N ARG A 64 3.29 -4.52 16.20
CA ARG A 64 3.17 -5.87 16.76
C ARG A 64 1.70 -6.25 16.93
N LYS A 65 1.30 -7.40 16.38
CA LYS A 65 -0.01 -7.98 16.66
C LYS A 65 -0.08 -8.30 18.16
N TYR A 66 -1.04 -7.69 18.85
CA TYR A 66 -1.20 -7.80 20.32
C TYR A 66 0.03 -7.38 21.15
N ASN A 67 0.91 -6.51 20.62
CA ASN A 67 2.15 -6.09 21.28
C ASN A 67 3.15 -7.22 21.60
N ARG A 68 2.99 -8.41 21.00
CA ARG A 68 3.84 -9.59 21.22
C ARG A 68 4.78 -9.87 20.04
N GLY A 69 5.88 -10.57 20.31
CA GLY A 69 6.85 -11.02 19.29
C GLY A 69 8.00 -10.04 19.01
N ARG A 70 8.69 -10.25 17.88
CA ARG A 70 9.88 -9.49 17.46
C ARG A 70 9.63 -7.98 17.45
N MET A 71 10.61 -7.19 17.92
CA MET A 71 10.60 -5.74 17.70
C MET A 71 11.13 -5.48 16.29
N VAL A 72 10.32 -4.83 15.47
CA VAL A 72 10.73 -4.33 14.16
C VAL A 72 10.57 -2.81 14.20
N PRO A 73 11.51 -2.03 13.63
CA PRO A 73 11.36 -0.58 13.54
C PRO A 73 10.03 -0.23 12.89
N ASN A 74 9.23 0.58 13.60
CA ASN A 74 7.94 1.04 13.09
C ASN A 74 8.16 1.98 11.91
N GLN A 75 7.53 1.67 10.78
CA GLN A 75 7.54 2.52 9.60
C GLN A 75 6.15 3.11 9.42
N TRP A 76 6.04 4.43 9.37
CA TRP A 76 4.79 5.08 9.00
C TRP A 76 4.72 5.26 7.49
N VAL A 77 3.53 5.06 6.95
CA VAL A 77 3.16 5.39 5.59
C VAL A 77 2.05 6.42 5.67
N PHE A 78 2.26 7.54 5.02
CA PHE A 78 1.28 8.60 4.85
C PHE A 78 0.81 8.57 3.39
N GLY A 79 -0.48 8.68 3.15
CA GLY A 79 -1.01 8.63 1.79
C GLY A 79 -2.30 9.40 1.65
N GLY A 80 -2.70 9.56 0.39
CA GLY A 80 -3.95 10.20 0.04
C GLY A 80 -4.60 9.55 -1.17
N ASN A 81 -5.93 9.65 -1.24
CA ASN A 81 -6.73 9.22 -2.39
C ASN A 81 -7.72 10.32 -2.77
N ASP A 82 -7.71 10.72 -4.03
CA ASP A 82 -8.67 11.64 -4.61
C ASP A 82 -9.99 10.89 -4.88
N ARG A 83 -11.10 11.44 -4.40
CA ARG A 83 -12.41 10.80 -4.49
C ARG A 83 -12.91 10.65 -5.93
N ASP A 84 -12.53 11.56 -6.81
CA ASP A 84 -13.12 11.66 -8.14
C ASP A 84 -12.19 11.06 -9.21
N THR A 85 -10.88 11.28 -9.08
CA THR A 85 -9.91 10.86 -10.11
C THR A 85 -9.34 9.47 -9.88
N ARG A 86 -9.56 8.87 -8.70
CA ARG A 86 -8.88 7.64 -8.23
C ARG A 86 -7.35 7.77 -8.18
N GLY A 87 -6.83 8.99 -8.27
CA GLY A 87 -5.42 9.27 -8.06
C GLY A 87 -5.05 9.03 -6.60
N CYS A 88 -3.89 8.44 -6.34
CA CYS A 88 -3.41 8.25 -4.99
C CYS A 88 -1.90 8.47 -4.87
N PHE A 89 -1.45 8.79 -3.67
CA PHE A 89 -0.03 8.78 -3.30
C PHE A 89 0.19 8.01 -2.00
N ALA A 90 1.39 7.49 -1.82
CA ALA A 90 1.85 6.89 -0.58
C ALA A 90 3.34 7.20 -0.40
N VAL A 91 3.69 7.75 0.76
CA VAL A 91 5.05 8.12 1.12
C VAL A 91 5.41 7.59 2.51
N THR A 92 6.63 7.09 2.64
CA THR A 92 7.15 6.66 3.94
C THR A 92 7.60 7.86 4.74
N VAL A 93 7.16 7.95 6.00
CA VAL A 93 7.53 9.02 6.93
C VAL A 93 8.10 8.44 8.22
N ASN A 94 9.07 9.12 8.82
CA ASN A 94 9.68 8.68 10.07
C ASN A 94 8.77 8.97 11.28
N ARG A 95 8.02 10.06 11.23
CA ARG A 95 7.16 10.52 12.33
C ARG A 95 5.81 10.99 11.81
N ARG A 96 4.77 10.67 12.57
CA ARG A 96 3.42 11.17 12.35
C ARG A 96 3.20 12.44 13.19
N ASN A 97 3.79 13.55 12.79
CA ASN A 97 3.52 14.85 13.40
C ASN A 97 3.29 15.89 12.32
N ALA A 98 2.65 17.01 12.70
CA ALA A 98 2.31 18.07 11.76
C ALA A 98 3.54 18.61 10.99
N ALA A 99 4.68 18.74 11.68
CA ALA A 99 5.92 19.20 11.05
C ALA A 99 6.43 18.27 9.93
N THR A 100 6.15 16.97 10.01
CA THR A 100 6.49 16.00 8.94
C THR A 100 5.39 15.91 7.89
N LEU A 101 4.11 15.99 8.26
CA LEU A 101 3.00 15.72 7.35
C LEU A 101 2.55 16.94 6.54
N LEU A 102 2.53 18.14 7.14
CA LEU A 102 2.06 19.35 6.44
C LEU A 102 2.85 19.65 5.15
N PRO A 103 4.19 19.53 5.12
CA PRO A 103 4.95 19.76 3.88
C PRO A 103 4.64 18.79 2.74
N ILE A 104 4.00 17.65 3.03
CA ILE A 104 3.63 16.64 2.02
C ILE A 104 2.27 16.97 1.38
N ILE A 105 1.41 17.70 2.10
CA ILE A 105 0.05 18.06 1.65
C ILE A 105 0.06 19.39 0.86
N GLN A 106 1.13 20.17 0.98
CA GLN A 106 1.27 21.52 0.43
C GLN A 106 1.47 21.56 -1.08
#